data_AF-A0A9W8WY89-F1
#
_entry.id   AF-A0A9W8WY89-F1
#
_cell.length_a   1.000
_cell.length_b   1.000
_cell.length_c   1.000
_cell.angle_alpha   90.00
_cell.angle_beta   90.00
_cell.angle_gamma   90.00
#
_symmetry.space_group_name_H-M   'P 1'
#
loop_
_entity.id
_entity.type
_entity.pdbx_description
1 polymer ?
#
loop_
_entity_poly.entity_id
_entity_poly.type
_entity_poly.pdbx_seq_one_letter_code
_entity_poly.pdbx_strand_id
1 'polypeptide(L)'
;MGIACPLMGCGAEHAAAECSVDVTLTKLMELVAQEIAQHRPSSEDSPTLLQEILRYDEMGDDHNEKEKDQISERGNQEVLHGGHLVSTYDMAEMGKLRYSSEVEYSPMSADDHEYLDVKVLERLREVTYQELDCLVCYNMMLEPTTTTCGHTFCRRCLARVMDHSNICPFCRRDLHVSASLQTNQCSNTILNSLLNGLCPDLVASRAEAVRAEEQAGNDVMSTPLFICTLAMPAMPTFLHVFEPRYRLMMRRVLEGNRQFGMVMYNRTSSSQGSLGSVPFSEYGTLLEIVNYGLLRDGRSFVETRGIGRFKVRAHGMLDGYNVASVERVEDVSLAEEGALEQRETTMARDFAESHFRENPQAQLPTDIAIESLSTQQLLDVCTAFVREMREASAPWLRDRIIQVYGEPPEDPALFPYWFASVVPVLEEEKYVLLRTTHVRERLKIVYSWIGRIRGQRWASGSACNIL
;
A
#
# COMPACT_ATOMS: atom_id res chain seq x y z
N MET A 1 -12.42 37.88 20.46
CA MET A 1 -13.42 38.38 19.49
C MET A 1 -13.93 37.19 18.71
N GLY A 2 -15.24 37.10 18.46
CA GLY A 2 -15.84 36.02 17.66
C GLY A 2 -15.78 36.36 16.16
N ILE A 3 -15.83 35.33 15.31
CA ILE A 3 -15.99 35.47 13.87
C ILE A 3 -17.43 35.09 13.54
N ALA A 4 -18.17 35.99 12.91
CA ALA A 4 -19.50 35.70 12.41
C ALA A 4 -19.41 34.64 11.30
N CYS A 5 -20.24 33.61 11.37
CA CYS A 5 -20.25 32.53 10.39
C CYS A 5 -20.53 33.08 8.98
N PRO A 6 -19.64 32.83 7.98
CA PRO A 6 -19.80 33.37 6.62
C PRO A 6 -20.92 32.71 5.81
N LEU A 7 -21.55 31.65 6.33
CA LEU A 7 -22.71 31.01 5.71
C LEU A 7 -23.97 31.84 5.92
N MET A 8 -24.54 32.35 4.82
CA MET A 8 -25.81 33.08 4.79
C MET A 8 -26.92 32.25 5.46
N GLY A 9 -27.44 32.73 6.60
CA GLY A 9 -28.51 32.09 7.37
C GLY A 9 -28.08 31.34 8.63
N CYS A 10 -26.78 31.18 8.90
CA CYS A 10 -26.28 30.54 10.12
C CYS A 10 -26.41 31.45 11.35
N GLY A 11 -25.97 32.71 11.25
CA GLY A 11 -26.09 33.71 12.32
C GLY A 11 -25.28 33.44 13.60
N ALA A 12 -24.49 32.36 13.65
CA ALA A 12 -23.66 32.01 14.79
C ALA A 12 -22.35 32.83 14.83
N GLU A 13 -21.95 33.25 16.03
CA GLU A 13 -20.60 33.75 16.29
C GLU A 13 -19.72 32.60 16.78
N HIS A 14 -18.70 32.25 16.01
CA HIS A 14 -17.72 31.25 16.39
C HIS A 14 -16.64 31.91 17.25
N ALA A 15 -16.23 31.27 18.33
CA ALA A 15 -15.06 31.74 19.06
C ALA A 15 -13.85 31.68 18.11
N ALA A 16 -13.07 32.76 17.98
CA ALA A 16 -11.86 32.74 17.15
C ALA A 16 -10.84 31.65 17.58
N ALA A 17 -10.98 31.13 18.82
CA ALA A 17 -10.22 29.98 19.32
C ALA A 17 -10.71 28.61 18.80
N GLU A 18 -11.94 28.52 18.29
CA GLU A 18 -12.52 27.32 17.67
C GLU A 18 -12.24 27.27 16.16
N CYS A 19 -11.95 28.40 15.52
CA CYS A 19 -11.33 28.43 14.21
C CYS A 19 -9.85 28.07 14.38
N SER A 20 -9.49 26.81 14.14
CA SER A 20 -8.10 26.41 14.05
C SER A 20 -7.44 27.16 12.88
N VAL A 21 -6.68 28.19 13.22
CA VAL A 21 -5.91 28.98 12.27
C VAL A 21 -4.94 28.04 11.54
N ASP A 22 -4.86 28.17 10.21
CA ASP A 22 -3.88 27.44 9.41
C ASP A 22 -2.47 27.90 9.81
N VAL A 23 -1.79 27.06 10.58
CA VAL A 23 -0.49 27.36 11.18
C VAL A 23 0.56 27.61 10.10
N THR A 24 0.50 26.84 9.01
CA THR A 24 1.45 26.95 7.90
C THR A 24 1.21 28.25 7.14
N LEU A 25 -0.04 28.55 6.79
CA LEU A 25 -0.38 29.77 6.06
C LEU A 25 -0.08 31.03 6.89
N THR A 26 -0.39 31.04 8.19
CA THR A 26 -0.07 32.18 9.06
C THR A 26 1.43 32.46 9.07
N LYS A 27 2.24 31.41 9.27
CA LYS A 27 3.70 31.57 9.30
C LYS A 27 4.27 32.03 7.96
N LEU A 28 3.73 31.53 6.84
CA LEU A 28 4.09 32.01 5.51
C LEU A 28 3.76 33.49 5.33
N MET A 29 2.57 33.93 5.73
CA MET A 29 2.17 35.34 5.59
C MET A 29 2.99 36.28 6.47
N GLU A 30 3.40 35.85 7.67
CA GLU A 30 4.33 36.60 8.53
C GLU A 30 5.70 36.80 7.85
N LEU A 31 6.24 35.74 7.22
CA LEU A 31 7.51 35.82 6.49
C LEU A 31 7.39 36.73 5.25
N VAL A 32 6.29 36.63 4.51
CA VAL A 32 6.01 37.50 3.35
C VAL A 32 5.93 38.96 3.78
N ALA A 33 5.20 39.27 4.85
CA ALA A 33 5.08 40.62 5.39
C ALA A 33 6.44 41.20 5.77
N GLN A 34 7.26 40.41 6.47
CA GLN A 34 8.59 40.81 6.90
C GLN A 34 9.53 41.06 5.72
N GLU A 35 9.46 40.25 4.66
CA GLU A 35 10.32 40.42 3.49
C GLU A 35 9.88 41.60 2.62
N ILE A 36 8.57 41.81 2.46
CA ILE A 36 8.04 42.97 1.71
C ILE A 36 8.40 44.28 2.42
N ALA A 37 8.28 44.32 3.75
CA ALA A 37 8.68 45.49 4.54
C ALA A 37 10.16 45.88 4.34
N GLN A 38 11.05 44.91 4.10
CA GLN A 38 12.47 45.18 3.81
C GLN A 38 12.70 45.80 2.43
N HIS A 39 11.80 45.58 1.48
CA HIS A 39 11.92 46.07 0.10
C HIS A 39 11.23 47.42 -0.12
N ARG A 40 10.31 47.85 0.76
CA ARG A 40 9.62 49.15 0.71
C ARG A 40 10.55 50.38 0.55
N PRO A 41 11.69 50.49 1.27
CA PRO A 41 12.59 51.65 1.13
C PRO A 41 13.29 51.72 -0.23
N SER A 42 13.54 50.57 -0.87
CA SER A 42 14.17 50.52 -2.20
C SER A 42 13.20 50.83 -3.35
N SER A 43 11.91 50.92 -3.06
CA SER A 43 10.84 51.11 -4.05
C SER A 43 10.28 52.54 -4.13
N GLU A 44 10.64 53.45 -3.20
CA GLU A 44 10.05 54.79 -3.10
C GLU A 44 10.14 55.62 -4.40
N ASP A 45 11.14 55.38 -5.26
CA ASP A 45 11.33 56.12 -6.52
C ASP A 45 10.57 55.53 -7.72
N SER A 46 9.82 54.44 -7.54
CA SER A 46 9.16 53.68 -8.64
C SER A 46 7.62 53.67 -8.51
N PRO A 47 6.92 54.76 -8.87
CA PRO A 47 5.46 54.84 -8.76
C PRO A 47 4.74 54.01 -9.84
N THR A 48 3.74 53.24 -9.42
CA THR A 48 2.84 52.46 -10.27
C THR A 48 1.39 52.68 -9.85
N LEU A 49 0.52 52.99 -10.80
CA LEU A 49 -0.92 53.05 -10.56
C LEU A 49 -1.49 51.63 -10.61
N LEU A 50 -2.08 51.19 -9.50
CA LEU A 50 -2.82 49.94 -9.40
C LEU A 50 -4.31 50.23 -9.46
N GLN A 51 -4.99 49.51 -10.35
CA GLN A 51 -6.44 49.56 -10.49
C GLN A 51 -7.04 48.19 -10.22
N GLU A 52 -7.90 48.12 -9.21
CA GLU A 52 -8.67 46.92 -8.90
C GLU A 52 -9.72 46.65 -9.99
N ILE A 53 -9.74 45.43 -10.50
CA ILE A 53 -10.74 44.92 -11.43
C ILE A 53 -11.70 44.02 -10.64
N LEU A 54 -12.95 44.47 -10.50
CA LEU A 54 -14.00 43.69 -9.85
C LEU A 54 -14.48 42.57 -10.77
N ARG A 55 -14.41 41.33 -10.29
CA ARG A 55 -15.06 40.18 -10.93
C ARG A 55 -16.50 40.07 -10.40
N TYR A 56 -17.49 40.12 -11.29
CA TYR A 56 -18.87 39.78 -10.95
C TYR A 56 -19.03 38.26 -11.04
N ASP A 57 -19.32 37.60 -9.92
CA ASP A 57 -19.66 36.17 -9.93
C ASP A 57 -21.03 36.01 -10.61
N GLU A 58 -21.03 35.43 -11.83
CA GLU A 58 -22.25 35.02 -12.53
C GLU A 58 -22.85 33.77 -11.86
N MET A 59 -23.39 33.90 -10.65
CA MET A 59 -24.24 32.87 -10.06
C MET A 59 -25.38 33.49 -9.25
N GLY A 60 -26.53 33.69 -9.90
CA GLY A 60 -27.78 34.00 -9.22
C GLY A 60 -28.86 34.66 -10.08
N ASP A 61 -29.66 33.81 -10.73
CA ASP A 61 -31.08 33.95 -11.10
C ASP A 61 -31.62 35.16 -11.91
N ASP A 62 -32.56 34.78 -12.79
CA ASP A 62 -33.26 35.51 -13.83
C ASP A 62 -34.16 36.65 -13.28
N HIS A 63 -34.00 37.88 -13.80
CA HIS A 63 -35.06 38.88 -14.12
C HIS A 63 -34.56 40.34 -14.11
N ASN A 64 -35.03 41.10 -15.12
CA ASN A 64 -34.95 42.56 -15.33
C ASN A 64 -33.65 43.18 -15.88
N GLU A 65 -33.52 43.15 -17.21
CA GLU A 65 -32.58 43.95 -18.01
C GLU A 65 -32.80 45.49 -17.97
N LYS A 66 -33.66 46.03 -17.09
CA LYS A 66 -34.05 47.45 -17.11
C LYS A 66 -33.56 48.31 -15.94
N GLU A 67 -32.79 47.76 -15.00
CA GLU A 67 -32.18 48.53 -13.89
C GLU A 67 -30.64 48.43 -13.85
N LYS A 68 -29.99 48.00 -14.94
CA LYS A 68 -28.52 47.85 -15.01
C LYS A 68 -27.74 49.16 -15.26
N ASP A 69 -28.37 50.33 -15.19
CA ASP A 69 -27.75 51.61 -15.55
C ASP A 69 -27.29 52.49 -14.39
N GLN A 70 -27.37 52.06 -13.12
CA GLN A 70 -26.85 52.86 -12.01
C GLN A 70 -26.16 51.98 -10.95
N ILE A 71 -24.85 52.16 -10.87
CA ILE A 71 -23.83 51.58 -9.96
C ILE A 71 -22.96 50.53 -10.67
N SER A 72 -22.15 50.99 -11.63
CA SER A 72 -20.84 50.36 -11.85
C SER A 72 -19.98 50.70 -10.62
N GLU A 73 -19.89 49.81 -9.62
CA GLU A 73 -18.86 49.96 -8.59
C GLU A 73 -17.51 50.06 -9.32
N ARG A 74 -16.86 51.23 -9.26
CA ARG A 74 -15.48 51.35 -9.72
C ARG A 74 -14.61 50.69 -8.66
N GLY A 75 -13.75 49.77 -9.05
CA GLY A 75 -12.74 49.21 -8.16
C GLY A 75 -11.83 50.30 -7.60
N ASN A 76 -11.16 50.00 -6.49
CA ASN A 76 -10.22 50.95 -5.88
C ASN A 76 -9.05 51.25 -6.83
N GLN A 77 -8.51 52.46 -6.73
CA GLN A 77 -7.33 52.90 -7.49
C GLN A 77 -6.34 53.57 -6.55
N GLU A 78 -5.08 53.15 -6.58
CA GLU A 78 -4.03 53.69 -5.71
C GLU A 78 -2.72 53.84 -6.48
N VAL A 79 -2.00 54.92 -6.23
CA VAL A 79 -0.60 55.06 -6.68
C VAL A 79 0.28 54.51 -5.56
N LEU A 80 0.95 53.40 -5.84
CA LEU A 80 1.83 52.71 -4.91
C LEU A 80 3.24 52.63 -5.49
N HIS A 81 4.18 52.18 -4.67
CA HIS A 81 5.60 52.23 -4.98
C HIS A 81 6.17 50.81 -5.08
N GLY A 82 7.05 50.58 -6.05
CA GLY A 82 7.77 49.31 -6.23
C GLY A 82 7.35 48.53 -7.46
N GLY A 83 7.81 47.28 -7.52
CA GLY A 83 7.31 46.31 -8.49
C GLY A 83 5.86 45.90 -8.21
N HIS A 84 5.30 45.07 -9.08
CA HIS A 84 3.93 44.57 -8.95
C HIS A 84 3.70 43.81 -7.64
N LEU A 85 4.69 43.09 -7.12
CA LEU A 85 4.53 42.28 -5.91
C LEU A 85 4.34 43.14 -4.65
N VAL A 86 5.22 44.13 -4.47
CA VAL A 86 5.19 45.02 -3.28
C VAL A 86 3.95 45.90 -3.33
N SER A 87 3.67 46.52 -4.47
CA SER A 87 2.51 47.40 -4.64
C SER A 87 1.19 46.65 -4.46
N THR A 88 1.05 45.42 -4.98
CA THR A 88 -0.18 44.62 -4.78
C THR A 88 -0.37 44.25 -3.32
N TYR A 89 0.72 43.88 -2.64
CA TYR A 89 0.66 43.57 -1.21
C TYR A 89 0.25 44.78 -0.39
N ASP A 90 0.83 45.96 -0.66
CA ASP A 90 0.48 47.19 0.05
C ASP A 90 -0.99 47.55 -0.17
N MET A 91 -1.52 47.42 -1.40
CA MET A 91 -2.95 47.64 -1.68
C MET A 91 -3.85 46.69 -0.87
N ALA A 92 -3.44 45.44 -0.73
CA ALA A 92 -4.14 44.44 0.08
C ALA A 92 -4.05 44.74 1.59
N GLU A 93 -2.86 45.12 2.09
CA GLU A 93 -2.62 45.48 3.49
C GLU A 93 -3.45 46.71 3.90
N MET A 94 -3.61 47.67 3.00
CA MET A 94 -4.47 48.84 3.19
C MET A 94 -5.97 48.50 3.21
N GLY A 95 -6.36 47.25 2.95
CA GLY A 95 -7.75 46.82 2.84
C GLY A 95 -8.46 47.36 1.58
N LYS A 96 -7.69 47.76 0.56
CA LYS A 96 -8.19 48.36 -0.69
C LYS A 96 -8.24 47.36 -1.85
N LEU A 97 -7.85 46.11 -1.64
CA LEU A 97 -7.94 45.05 -2.65
C LEU A 97 -8.82 43.90 -2.13
N ARG A 98 -9.93 43.61 -2.83
CA ARG A 98 -10.81 42.47 -2.46
C ARG A 98 -10.12 41.15 -2.84
N TYR A 99 -10.38 40.10 -2.06
CA TYR A 99 -9.77 38.79 -2.21
C TYR A 99 -9.95 38.16 -3.61
N SER A 100 -11.11 38.38 -4.26
CA SER A 100 -11.44 37.82 -5.58
C SER A 100 -11.16 38.77 -6.74
N SER A 101 -10.60 39.96 -6.48
CA SER A 101 -10.34 40.96 -7.51
C SER A 101 -9.01 40.70 -8.21
N GLU A 102 -8.92 41.18 -9.45
CA GLU A 102 -7.65 41.28 -10.18
C GLU A 102 -7.11 42.71 -10.11
N VAL A 103 -5.86 42.90 -10.56
CA VAL A 103 -5.20 44.21 -10.56
C VAL A 103 -4.62 44.47 -11.94
N GLU A 104 -4.88 45.66 -12.47
CA GLU A 104 -4.19 46.22 -13.64
C GLU A 104 -3.09 47.18 -13.18
N TYR A 105 -1.92 47.10 -13.82
CA TYR A 105 -0.75 47.89 -13.48
C TYR A 105 -0.47 48.90 -14.60
N SER A 106 -0.34 50.18 -14.23
CA SER A 106 0.06 51.25 -15.13
C SER A 106 1.34 51.91 -14.59
N PRO A 107 2.54 51.57 -15.14
CA PRO A 107 3.80 52.16 -14.68
C PRO A 107 3.82 53.66 -14.97
N MET A 108 4.27 54.44 -13.99
CA MET A 108 4.36 55.91 -14.10
C MET A 108 5.79 56.42 -14.27
N SER A 109 6.80 55.54 -14.13
CA SER A 109 8.21 55.81 -14.46
C SER A 109 8.73 54.81 -15.50
N ALA A 110 9.93 55.07 -16.03
CA ALA A 110 10.61 54.18 -16.98
C ALA A 110 11.50 53.13 -16.27
N ASP A 111 11.34 52.96 -14.96
CA ASP A 111 12.16 52.06 -14.18
C ASP A 111 11.86 50.59 -14.47
N ASP A 112 12.88 49.75 -14.26
CA ASP A 112 12.80 48.32 -14.48
C ASP A 112 12.11 47.62 -13.29
N HIS A 113 10.78 47.69 -13.25
CA HIS A 113 9.95 47.03 -12.24
C HIS A 113 10.14 45.50 -12.23
N GLU A 114 10.50 44.90 -13.37
CA GLU A 114 10.73 43.47 -13.51
C GLU A 114 11.94 43.02 -12.69
N TYR A 115 13.05 43.78 -12.69
CA TYR A 115 14.20 43.48 -11.84
C TYR A 115 13.86 43.50 -10.35
N LEU A 116 13.07 44.48 -9.91
CA LEU A 116 12.63 44.58 -8.51
C LEU A 116 11.74 43.40 -8.12
N ASP A 117 10.78 43.03 -8.98
CA ASP A 117 9.89 41.89 -8.74
C ASP A 117 10.65 40.56 -8.71
N VAL A 118 11.61 40.34 -9.62
CA VAL A 118 12.45 39.14 -9.62
C VAL A 118 13.23 39.04 -8.31
N LYS A 119 13.86 40.14 -7.87
CA LYS A 119 14.62 40.16 -6.62
C LYS A 119 13.73 39.86 -5.40
N VAL A 120 12.55 40.49 -5.31
CA VAL A 120 11.59 40.23 -4.23
C VAL A 120 11.14 38.77 -4.26
N LEU A 121 10.80 38.24 -5.44
CA LEU A 121 10.36 36.86 -5.61
C LEU A 121 11.43 35.84 -5.20
N GLU A 122 12.69 36.05 -5.59
CA GLU A 122 13.82 35.20 -5.18
C GLU A 122 13.96 35.16 -3.66
N ARG A 123 13.92 36.31 -2.99
CA ARG A 123 13.98 36.38 -1.54
C ARG A 123 12.79 35.73 -0.86
N LEU A 124 11.58 35.97 -1.37
CA LEU A 124 10.36 35.32 -0.88
C LEU A 124 10.46 33.79 -0.99
N ARG A 125 10.98 33.26 -2.11
CA ARG A 125 11.23 31.83 -2.29
C ARG A 125 12.19 31.29 -1.23
N GLU A 126 13.32 31.97 -1.01
CA GLU A 126 14.31 31.54 -0.03
C GLU A 126 13.77 31.48 1.41
N VAL A 127 13.04 32.52 1.84
CA VAL A 127 12.56 32.61 3.24
C VAL A 127 11.36 31.70 3.51
N THR A 128 10.49 31.47 2.51
CA THR A 128 9.28 30.65 2.67
C THR A 128 9.53 29.15 2.48
N TYR A 129 10.61 28.78 1.79
CA TYR A 129 10.92 27.39 1.41
C TYR A 129 10.77 26.39 2.57
N GLN A 130 11.34 26.71 3.74
CA GLN A 130 11.38 25.79 4.89
C GLN A 130 10.00 25.51 5.50
N GLU A 131 9.02 26.38 5.27
CA GLU A 131 7.66 26.23 5.78
C GLU A 131 6.74 25.45 4.83
N LEU A 132 7.22 25.17 3.61
CA LEU A 132 6.47 24.47 2.57
C LEU A 132 6.74 22.95 2.55
N ASP A 133 7.58 22.46 3.45
CA ASP A 133 7.86 21.04 3.62
C ASP A 133 6.80 20.34 4.47
N CYS A 134 6.45 19.13 4.06
CA CYS A 134 5.56 18.27 4.83
C CYS A 134 6.29 17.71 6.05
N LEU A 135 5.72 17.93 7.24
CA LEU A 135 6.28 17.45 8.51
C LEU A 135 6.23 15.92 8.71
N VAL A 136 5.71 15.17 7.74
CA VAL A 136 5.69 13.69 7.75
C VAL A 136 6.74 13.11 6.82
N CYS A 137 6.79 13.57 5.57
CA CYS A 137 7.76 13.06 4.59
C CYS A 137 9.02 13.92 4.42
N TYR A 138 9.09 15.08 5.09
CA TYR A 138 10.21 16.03 5.04
C TYR A 138 10.61 16.42 3.61
N ASN A 139 9.60 16.55 2.75
CA ASN A 139 9.73 17.00 1.37
C ASN A 139 8.62 18.01 1.11
N MET A 140 8.81 18.83 0.07
CA MET A 140 7.81 19.82 -0.36
C MET A 140 6.41 19.21 -0.46
N MET A 141 5.43 19.94 0.09
CA MET A 141 4.06 19.46 0.16
C MET A 141 3.46 19.25 -1.23
N LEU A 142 2.79 18.10 -1.40
CA LEU A 142 2.00 17.78 -2.59
C LEU A 142 0.54 17.59 -2.17
N GLU A 143 -0.38 18.32 -2.81
CA GLU A 143 -1.79 18.39 -2.42
C GLU A 143 -1.95 18.65 -0.90
N PRO A 144 -1.45 19.78 -0.37
CA PRO A 144 -1.50 20.08 1.06
C PRO A 144 -2.94 20.01 1.57
N THR A 145 -3.11 19.36 2.72
CA THR A 145 -4.39 19.21 3.42
C THR A 145 -4.22 19.71 4.85
N THR A 146 -4.98 20.75 5.20
CA THR A 146 -4.95 21.37 6.53
C THR A 146 -5.95 20.67 7.44
N THR A 147 -5.47 20.18 8.57
CA THR A 147 -6.27 19.48 9.57
C THR A 147 -7.07 20.44 10.45
N THR A 148 -8.09 19.94 11.17
CA THR A 148 -8.89 20.70 12.15
C THR A 148 -8.10 21.21 13.35
N CYS A 149 -6.81 20.85 13.47
CA CYS A 149 -5.91 21.42 14.47
C CYS A 149 -5.02 22.53 13.91
N GLY A 150 -5.14 22.86 12.61
CA GLY A 150 -4.40 23.91 11.92
C GLY A 150 -3.10 23.47 11.24
N HIS A 151 -2.67 22.21 11.41
CA HIS A 151 -1.43 21.71 10.77
C HIS A 151 -1.70 21.17 9.37
N THR A 152 -0.77 21.41 8.46
CA THR A 152 -0.86 21.02 7.05
C THR A 152 0.15 19.94 6.69
N PHE A 153 -0.27 18.96 5.88
CA PHE A 153 0.56 17.86 5.39
C PHE A 153 0.21 17.53 3.94
N CYS A 154 1.04 16.76 3.22
CA CYS A 154 0.62 16.17 1.95
C CYS A 154 -0.64 15.33 2.15
N ARG A 155 -1.61 15.38 1.23
CA ARG A 155 -2.83 14.56 1.26
C ARG A 155 -2.51 13.08 1.49
N ARG A 156 -1.56 12.53 0.73
CA ARG A 156 -1.09 11.14 0.87
C ARG A 156 -0.46 10.85 2.23
N CYS A 157 0.31 11.79 2.78
CA CYS A 157 0.96 11.60 4.08
C CYS A 157 -0.07 11.61 5.22
N LEU A 158 -1.02 12.53 5.17
CA LEU A 158 -2.11 12.60 6.14
C LEU A 158 -2.99 11.33 6.07
N ALA A 159 -3.37 10.89 4.87
CA ALA A 159 -4.13 9.66 4.69
C ALA A 159 -3.42 8.44 5.31
N ARG A 160 -2.11 8.27 5.05
CA ARG A 160 -1.30 7.19 5.65
C ARG A 160 -1.27 7.23 7.18
N VAL A 161 -1.21 8.42 7.79
CA VAL A 161 -1.27 8.57 9.26
C VAL A 161 -2.66 8.17 9.77
N MET A 162 -3.70 8.69 9.11
CA MET A 162 -5.09 8.44 9.47
C MET A 162 -5.50 6.97 9.33
N ASP A 163 -4.76 6.17 8.55
CA ASP A 163 -4.97 4.72 8.47
C ASP A 163 -4.78 3.97 9.80
N HIS A 164 -4.02 4.55 10.74
CA HIS A 164 -3.68 3.90 12.01
C HIS A 164 -3.83 4.79 13.25
N SER A 165 -4.03 6.09 13.07
CA SER A 165 -4.12 7.07 14.15
C SER A 165 -5.04 8.22 13.75
N ASN A 166 -6.04 8.52 14.56
CA ASN A 166 -6.85 9.74 14.41
C ASN A 166 -6.22 10.94 15.13
N ILE A 167 -4.91 10.91 15.37
CA ILE A 167 -4.17 11.93 16.09
C ILE A 167 -3.24 12.66 15.13
N CYS A 168 -3.16 13.98 15.23
CA CYS A 168 -2.24 14.81 14.45
C CYS A 168 -0.78 14.38 14.65
N PRO A 169 0.00 14.12 13.59
CA PRO A 169 1.42 13.76 13.68
C PRO A 169 2.28 14.75 14.46
N PHE A 170 1.89 16.03 14.40
CA PHE A 170 2.68 17.11 14.96
C PHE A 170 2.23 17.47 16.39
N CYS A 171 1.00 17.96 16.54
CA CYS A 171 0.52 18.47 17.84
C CYS A 171 -0.18 17.44 18.71
N ARG A 172 -0.39 16.23 18.21
CA ARG A 172 -1.03 15.12 18.93
C ARG A 172 -2.48 15.34 19.39
N ARG A 173 -3.17 16.34 18.83
CA ARG A 173 -4.63 16.52 19.02
C ARG A 173 -5.44 15.54 18.17
N ASP A 174 -6.61 15.16 18.65
CA ASP A 174 -7.55 14.34 17.88
C ASP A 174 -8.06 15.07 16.64
N LEU A 175 -7.92 14.41 15.50
CA LEU A 175 -8.43 14.80 14.21
C LEU A 175 -9.85 14.24 14.07
N HIS A 176 -10.84 15.03 14.48
CA HIS A 176 -12.25 14.70 14.23
C HIS A 176 -12.57 14.84 12.74
N VAL A 177 -12.37 13.77 11.97
CA VAL A 177 -12.74 13.69 10.56
C VAL A 177 -13.75 12.56 10.39
N SER A 178 -14.98 12.89 10.01
CA SER A 178 -16.00 11.89 9.67
C SER A 178 -15.50 10.99 8.54
N ALA A 179 -15.74 9.68 8.63
CA ALA A 179 -15.26 8.69 7.65
C ALA A 179 -15.65 9.02 6.19
N SER A 180 -16.77 9.72 5.98
CA SER A 180 -17.25 10.21 4.68
C SER A 180 -16.45 11.38 4.09
N LEU A 181 -15.63 12.08 4.89
CA LEU A 181 -14.75 13.17 4.46
C LEU A 181 -13.31 12.71 4.19
N GLN A 182 -12.96 11.47 4.53
CA GLN A 182 -11.60 10.91 4.36
C GLN A 182 -11.20 10.76 2.89
N THR A 183 -12.17 10.57 2.00
CA THR A 183 -11.94 10.43 0.55
C THR A 183 -11.98 11.77 -0.19
N ASN A 184 -12.62 12.80 0.39
CA ASN A 184 -12.92 14.09 -0.25
C ASN A 184 -12.37 15.29 0.52
N GLN A 185 -11.32 15.11 1.34
CA GLN A 185 -10.68 16.26 1.98
C GLN A 185 -10.04 17.13 0.89
N CYS A 186 -10.67 18.28 0.63
CA CYS A 186 -10.20 19.21 -0.39
C CYS A 186 -8.81 19.70 -0.03
N SER A 187 -7.94 19.76 -1.03
CA SER A 187 -6.63 20.37 -0.85
C SER A 187 -6.79 21.85 -0.51
N ASN A 188 -5.90 22.36 0.36
CA ASN A 188 -5.84 23.78 0.68
C ASN A 188 -5.43 24.54 -0.60
N THR A 189 -6.41 25.21 -1.21
CA THR A 189 -6.24 25.88 -2.50
C THR A 189 -5.24 27.02 -2.42
N ILE A 190 -5.21 27.76 -1.31
CA ILE A 190 -4.27 28.88 -1.10
C ILE A 190 -2.84 28.36 -1.04
N LEU A 191 -2.58 27.34 -0.20
CA LEU A 191 -1.25 26.74 -0.09
C LEU A 191 -0.82 26.06 -1.40
N ASN A 192 -1.76 25.43 -2.13
CA ASN A 192 -1.47 24.93 -3.47
C ASN A 192 -1.04 26.03 -4.43
N SER A 193 -1.76 27.16 -4.47
CA SER A 193 -1.40 28.28 -5.33
C SER A 193 -0.03 28.85 -4.97
N LEU A 194 0.27 29.00 -3.67
CA LEU A 194 1.59 29.45 -3.20
C LEU A 194 2.71 28.47 -3.57
N LEU A 195 2.51 27.16 -3.38
CA LEU A 195 3.47 26.13 -3.77
C LEU A 195 3.77 26.17 -5.28
N ASN A 196 2.73 26.27 -6.11
CA ASN A 196 2.89 26.31 -7.57
C ASN A 196 3.49 27.64 -8.05
N GLY A 197 3.20 28.77 -7.40
CA GLY A 197 3.77 30.07 -7.76
C GLY A 197 5.22 30.25 -7.29
N LEU A 198 5.54 29.82 -6.08
CA LEU A 198 6.87 29.98 -5.48
C LEU A 198 7.83 28.87 -5.90
N CYS A 199 7.37 27.62 -6.05
CA CYS A 199 8.23 26.47 -6.24
C CYS A 199 7.73 25.48 -7.32
N PRO A 200 7.40 25.93 -8.55
CA PRO A 200 6.77 25.08 -9.56
C PRO A 200 7.59 23.84 -9.92
N ASP A 201 8.92 23.99 -10.11
CA ASP A 201 9.79 22.89 -10.52
C ASP A 201 9.89 21.79 -9.46
N LEU A 202 9.92 22.18 -8.19
CA LEU A 202 10.01 21.25 -7.07
C LEU A 202 8.69 20.50 -6.85
N VAL A 203 7.56 21.19 -6.98
CA VAL A 203 6.23 20.55 -6.95
C VAL A 203 6.09 19.57 -8.11
N ALA A 204 6.50 19.95 -9.33
CA ALA A 204 6.45 19.08 -10.49
C ALA A 204 7.33 17.83 -10.33
N SER A 205 8.57 18.02 -9.87
CA SER A 205 9.50 16.93 -9.55
C SER A 205 8.92 15.99 -8.49
N ARG A 206 8.32 16.55 -7.44
CA ARG A 206 7.66 15.78 -6.38
C ARG A 206 6.48 14.97 -6.92
N ALA A 207 5.65 15.55 -7.78
CA ALA A 207 4.52 14.90 -8.42
C ALA A 207 4.97 13.79 -9.38
N GLU A 208 6.08 13.97 -10.10
CA GLU A 208 6.66 12.94 -10.95
C GLU A 208 7.21 11.76 -10.12
N ALA A 209 7.95 12.02 -9.04
CA ALA A 209 8.44 10.97 -8.15
C ALA A 209 7.28 10.13 -7.57
N VAL A 210 6.20 10.80 -7.13
CA VAL A 210 4.97 10.17 -6.65
C VAL A 210 4.30 9.31 -7.74
N ARG A 211 4.18 9.83 -8.97
CA ARG A 211 3.60 9.08 -10.09
C ARG A 211 4.47 7.90 -10.49
N ALA A 212 5.80 8.02 -10.45
CA ALA A 212 6.70 6.92 -10.75
C ALA A 212 6.57 5.77 -9.72
N GLU A 213 6.43 6.10 -8.43
CA GLU A 213 6.10 5.13 -7.38
C GLU A 213 4.76 4.41 -7.63
N GLU A 214 3.73 5.15 -8.09
CA GLU A 214 2.40 4.59 -8.40
C GLU A 214 2.38 3.75 -9.67
N GLN A 215 3.07 4.20 -10.73
CA GLN A 215 3.14 3.50 -12.02
C GLN A 215 3.92 2.19 -11.90
N ALA A 216 4.93 2.13 -11.04
CA ALA A 216 5.63 0.89 -10.70
C ALA A 216 4.71 -0.14 -10.01
N GLY A 217 3.62 0.30 -9.39
CA GLY A 217 2.66 -0.56 -8.68
C GLY A 217 1.48 -1.08 -9.51
N ASN A 218 1.15 -0.48 -10.66
CA ASN A 218 -0.18 -0.68 -11.27
C ASN A 218 -0.28 -1.62 -12.48
N ASP A 219 0.70 -1.75 -13.38
CA ASP A 219 0.49 -2.56 -14.62
C ASP A 219 1.36 -3.81 -14.80
N VAL A 220 2.51 -3.91 -14.11
CA VAL A 220 3.38 -5.11 -14.19
C VAL A 220 3.52 -5.81 -12.84
N MET A 221 3.39 -5.07 -11.74
CA MET A 221 3.55 -5.57 -10.36
C MET A 221 2.29 -5.43 -9.52
N SER A 222 1.16 -5.91 -10.03
CA SER A 222 -0.16 -5.70 -9.43
C SER A 222 -0.47 -6.59 -8.23
N THR A 223 0.36 -7.59 -7.92
CA THR A 223 0.05 -8.55 -6.84
C THR A 223 0.68 -8.10 -5.51
N PRO A 224 -0.12 -7.71 -4.50
CA PRO A 224 0.40 -7.40 -3.17
C PRO A 224 0.95 -8.67 -2.51
N LEU A 225 2.13 -8.57 -1.89
CA LEU A 225 2.79 -9.68 -1.20
C LEU A 225 2.71 -9.51 0.32
N PHE A 226 2.08 -10.50 0.97
CA PHE A 226 2.18 -10.73 2.41
C PHE A 226 3.36 -11.67 2.68
N ILE A 227 4.39 -11.18 3.38
CA ILE A 227 5.59 -11.96 3.69
C ILE A 227 5.46 -12.49 5.12
N CYS A 228 5.23 -13.78 5.28
CA CYS A 228 5.06 -14.36 6.61
C CYS A 228 5.38 -15.86 6.64
N THR A 229 4.35 -16.69 6.51
CA THR A 229 4.39 -18.15 6.64
C THR A 229 4.08 -18.81 5.29
N LEU A 230 4.32 -20.11 5.21
CA LEU A 230 3.97 -20.91 4.06
C LEU A 230 2.45 -21.14 4.02
N ALA A 231 1.79 -20.76 2.92
CA ALA A 231 0.40 -21.10 2.66
C ALA A 231 0.30 -22.11 1.52
N MET A 232 -0.68 -23.01 1.59
CA MET A 232 -0.83 -24.10 0.64
C MET A 232 -2.06 -23.91 -0.27
N PRO A 233 -2.00 -24.32 -1.55
CA PRO A 233 -3.15 -24.34 -2.43
C PRO A 233 -4.32 -25.13 -1.84
N ALA A 234 -5.54 -24.67 -2.10
CA ALA A 234 -6.82 -25.17 -1.57
C ALA A 234 -6.97 -25.17 -0.04
N MET A 235 -5.93 -24.81 0.73
CA MET A 235 -5.95 -24.87 2.18
C MET A 235 -6.33 -23.52 2.80
N PRO A 236 -7.07 -23.52 3.92
CA PRO A 236 -7.34 -22.29 4.64
C PRO A 236 -6.07 -21.74 5.30
N THR A 237 -5.95 -20.41 5.34
CA THR A 237 -4.89 -19.71 6.09
C THR A 237 -5.52 -18.59 6.91
N PHE A 238 -5.21 -18.56 8.20
CA PHE A 238 -5.75 -17.62 9.17
C PHE A 238 -4.66 -16.65 9.59
N LEU A 239 -4.92 -15.35 9.45
CA LEU A 239 -3.95 -14.29 9.71
C LEU A 239 -4.50 -13.32 10.73
N HIS A 240 -3.64 -12.90 11.64
CA HIS A 240 -3.88 -11.73 12.47
C HIS A 240 -3.02 -10.59 11.95
N VAL A 241 -3.64 -9.65 11.26
CA VAL A 241 -2.96 -8.52 10.62
C VAL A 241 -2.98 -7.33 11.57
N PHE A 242 -1.80 -6.95 12.05
CA PHE A 242 -1.65 -5.80 12.96
C PHE A 242 -0.67 -4.74 12.46
N GLU A 243 0.28 -5.10 11.58
CA GLU A 243 1.24 -4.15 11.03
C GLU A 243 0.56 -3.09 10.16
N PRO A 244 0.86 -1.78 10.34
CA PRO A 244 0.21 -0.69 9.59
C PRO A 244 0.23 -0.84 8.07
N ARG A 245 1.38 -1.25 7.50
CA ARG A 245 1.52 -1.48 6.05
C ARG A 245 0.56 -2.55 5.51
N TYR A 246 0.35 -3.63 6.27
CA TYR A 246 -0.54 -4.72 5.85
C TYR A 246 -2.01 -4.40 6.13
N ARG A 247 -2.32 -3.53 7.09
CA ARG A 247 -3.68 -3.00 7.28
C ARG A 247 -4.15 -2.21 6.06
N LEU A 248 -3.30 -1.33 5.53
CA LEU A 248 -3.57 -0.62 4.27
C LEU A 248 -3.70 -1.61 3.11
N MET A 249 -2.79 -2.58 3.01
CA MET A 249 -2.86 -3.63 1.98
C MET A 249 -4.20 -4.38 2.02
N MET A 250 -4.66 -4.80 3.20
CA MET A 250 -5.95 -5.50 3.35
C MET A 250 -7.14 -4.66 2.88
N ARG A 251 -7.16 -3.36 3.18
CA ARG A 251 -8.23 -2.47 2.70
C ARG A 251 -8.28 -2.43 1.17
N ARG A 252 -7.13 -2.23 0.52
CA ARG A 252 -7.02 -2.21 -0.95
C ARG A 252 -7.40 -3.54 -1.58
N VAL A 253 -6.97 -4.65 -0.97
CA VAL A 253 -7.32 -5.99 -1.44
C VAL A 253 -8.84 -6.21 -1.35
N LEU A 254 -9.49 -5.75 -0.28
CA LEU A 254 -10.95 -5.85 -0.11
C LEU A 254 -11.74 -4.97 -1.08
N GLU A 255 -11.22 -3.79 -1.43
CA GLU A 255 -11.80 -2.89 -2.44
C GLU A 255 -11.61 -3.44 -3.87
N GLY A 256 -10.58 -4.24 -4.08
CA GLY A 256 -10.26 -4.89 -5.36
C GLY A 256 -10.85 -6.30 -5.50
N ASN A 257 -10.03 -7.24 -5.96
CA ASN A 257 -10.43 -8.62 -6.26
C ASN A 257 -10.38 -9.58 -5.06
N ARG A 258 -10.13 -9.07 -3.84
CA ARG A 258 -9.99 -9.85 -2.61
C ARG A 258 -8.83 -10.87 -2.64
N GLN A 259 -7.84 -10.66 -3.51
CA GLN A 259 -6.69 -11.56 -3.65
C GLN A 259 -5.36 -10.89 -3.31
N PHE A 260 -4.44 -11.67 -2.74
CA PHE A 260 -3.05 -11.24 -2.51
C PHE A 260 -2.13 -12.46 -2.50
N GLY A 261 -0.84 -12.25 -2.78
CA GLY A 261 0.17 -13.30 -2.73
C GLY A 261 0.72 -13.51 -1.32
N MET A 262 0.74 -14.74 -0.84
CA MET A 262 1.48 -15.12 0.37
C MET A 262 2.81 -15.75 -0.01
N VAL A 263 3.89 -15.25 0.57
CA VAL A 263 5.25 -15.78 0.40
C VAL A 263 5.90 -16.01 1.76
N MET A 264 6.66 -17.10 1.86
CA MET A 264 7.40 -17.46 3.07
C MET A 264 8.59 -16.51 3.26
N TYR A 265 8.82 -16.03 4.48
CA TYR A 265 10.00 -15.22 4.82
C TYR A 265 11.31 -15.99 4.58
N ASN A 266 12.26 -15.36 3.88
CA ASN A 266 13.57 -15.94 3.56
C ASN A 266 14.54 -15.75 4.72
N ARG A 267 14.47 -16.64 5.73
CA ARG A 267 15.27 -16.54 6.97
C ARG A 267 16.77 -16.59 6.75
N THR A 268 17.22 -17.27 5.70
CA THR A 268 18.64 -17.47 5.41
C THR A 268 19.23 -16.36 4.54
N SER A 269 18.41 -15.41 4.08
CA SER A 269 18.78 -14.39 3.08
C SER A 269 19.44 -14.98 1.82
N SER A 270 19.14 -16.26 1.54
CA SER A 270 19.66 -16.99 0.40
C SER A 270 19.19 -16.39 -0.92
N SER A 271 20.06 -16.41 -1.94
CA SER A 271 19.71 -15.90 -3.26
C SER A 271 18.52 -16.66 -3.86
N GLN A 272 17.50 -15.93 -4.32
CA GLN A 272 16.25 -16.46 -4.88
C GLN A 272 16.27 -16.37 -6.41
N GLY A 273 17.10 -17.19 -7.05
CA GLY A 273 17.19 -17.24 -8.51
C GLY A 273 17.60 -15.89 -9.10
N SER A 274 16.80 -15.36 -10.04
CA SER A 274 17.04 -14.07 -10.68
C SER A 274 16.70 -12.86 -9.79
N LEU A 275 16.03 -13.06 -8.65
CA LEU A 275 15.66 -11.98 -7.73
C LEU A 275 16.82 -11.54 -6.82
N GLY A 276 17.90 -12.34 -6.76
CA GLY A 276 19.02 -12.07 -5.85
C GLY A 276 18.64 -12.24 -4.38
N SER A 277 19.23 -11.43 -3.50
CA SER A 277 18.93 -11.47 -2.06
C SER A 277 17.68 -10.64 -1.74
N VAL A 278 16.58 -11.33 -1.46
CA VAL A 278 15.28 -10.75 -1.13
C VAL A 278 14.73 -11.36 0.16
N PRO A 279 13.89 -10.64 0.93
CA PRO A 279 13.40 -11.09 2.24
C PRO A 279 12.31 -12.16 2.17
N PHE A 280 11.94 -12.63 0.97
CA PHE A 280 10.89 -13.62 0.77
C PHE A 280 11.35 -14.72 -0.19
N SER A 281 10.66 -15.85 -0.15
CA SER A 281 10.94 -16.99 -1.01
C SER A 281 10.35 -16.80 -2.42
N GLU A 282 11.03 -17.29 -3.46
CA GLU A 282 10.66 -17.07 -4.87
C GLU A 282 9.25 -17.57 -5.27
N TYR A 283 8.77 -18.64 -4.64
CA TYR A 283 7.44 -19.22 -4.90
C TYR A 283 6.48 -18.89 -3.76
N GLY A 284 5.22 -18.69 -4.11
CA GLY A 284 4.16 -18.37 -3.16
C GLY A 284 2.82 -18.96 -3.58
N THR A 285 1.82 -18.71 -2.75
CA THR A 285 0.44 -19.12 -2.98
C THR A 285 -0.45 -17.88 -3.06
N LEU A 286 -1.22 -17.76 -4.13
CA LEU A 286 -2.22 -16.73 -4.28
C LEU A 286 -3.39 -17.07 -3.35
N LEU A 287 -3.73 -16.15 -2.46
CA LEU A 287 -4.78 -16.31 -1.46
C LEU A 287 -5.99 -15.44 -1.83
N GLU A 288 -7.18 -15.99 -1.66
CA GLU A 288 -8.45 -15.28 -1.74
C GLU A 288 -9.01 -15.10 -0.32
N ILE A 289 -9.42 -13.89 0.03
CA ILE A 289 -10.06 -13.60 1.32
C ILE A 289 -11.47 -14.19 1.33
N VAL A 290 -11.69 -15.17 2.21
CA VAL A 290 -13.00 -15.78 2.44
C VAL A 290 -13.77 -14.95 3.45
N ASN A 291 -13.17 -14.69 4.62
CA ASN A 291 -13.78 -13.95 5.71
C ASN A 291 -12.83 -12.88 6.26
N TYR A 292 -13.39 -11.75 6.70
CA TYR A 292 -12.64 -10.61 7.20
C TYR A 292 -13.31 -10.01 8.43
N GLY A 293 -12.61 -10.00 9.56
CA GLY A 293 -13.08 -9.41 10.82
C GLY A 293 -12.20 -8.25 11.25
N LEU A 294 -12.71 -7.01 11.16
CA LEU A 294 -12.04 -5.80 11.61
C LEU A 294 -12.22 -5.58 13.12
N LEU A 295 -11.13 -5.28 13.82
CA LEU A 295 -11.11 -4.91 15.23
C LEU A 295 -11.16 -3.38 15.40
N ARG A 296 -11.58 -2.92 16.59
CA ARG A 296 -11.78 -1.48 16.87
C ARG A 296 -10.51 -0.64 16.76
N ASP A 297 -9.34 -1.24 16.96
CA ASP A 297 -8.02 -0.60 16.83
C ASP A 297 -7.47 -0.66 15.40
N GLY A 298 -8.27 -1.18 14.45
CA GLY A 298 -7.93 -1.32 13.05
C GLY A 298 -7.05 -2.53 12.71
N ARG A 299 -6.77 -3.43 13.67
CA ARG A 299 -6.26 -4.77 13.37
C ARG A 299 -7.35 -5.63 12.72
N SER A 300 -6.99 -6.74 12.09
CA SER A 300 -7.97 -7.64 11.50
C SER A 300 -7.61 -9.12 11.62
N PHE A 301 -8.62 -9.96 11.82
CA PHE A 301 -8.55 -11.39 11.57
C PHE A 301 -8.98 -11.66 10.13
N VAL A 302 -8.14 -12.36 9.37
CA VAL A 302 -8.37 -12.64 7.95
C VAL A 302 -8.33 -14.14 7.77
N GLU A 303 -9.41 -14.69 7.23
CA GLU A 303 -9.47 -16.07 6.76
C GLU A 303 -9.38 -16.06 5.25
N THR A 304 -8.48 -16.89 4.74
CA THR A 304 -8.20 -16.97 3.31
C THR A 304 -8.16 -18.40 2.84
N ARG A 305 -8.28 -18.62 1.54
CA ARG A 305 -8.10 -19.92 0.89
C ARG A 305 -7.08 -19.80 -0.23
N GLY A 306 -6.14 -20.74 -0.31
CA GLY A 306 -5.21 -20.81 -1.44
C GLY A 306 -5.90 -21.15 -2.75
N ILE A 307 -5.75 -20.32 -3.78
CA ILE A 307 -6.40 -20.50 -5.10
C ILE A 307 -5.43 -20.89 -6.22
N GLY A 308 -4.12 -20.78 -5.99
CA GLY A 308 -3.13 -21.18 -6.97
C GLY A 308 -1.71 -20.89 -6.51
N ARG A 309 -0.73 -21.49 -7.19
CA ARG A 309 0.69 -21.23 -6.95
C ARG A 309 1.20 -20.19 -7.92
N PHE A 310 2.19 -19.43 -7.50
CA PHE A 310 2.88 -18.51 -8.38
C PHE A 310 4.37 -18.45 -8.07
N LYS A 311 5.11 -17.94 -9.05
CA LYS A 311 6.52 -17.62 -8.99
C LYS A 311 6.69 -16.10 -9.14
N VAL A 312 7.44 -15.47 -8.25
CA VAL A 312 7.76 -14.04 -8.35
C VAL A 312 8.77 -13.83 -9.48
N ARG A 313 8.46 -12.98 -10.45
CA ARG A 313 9.33 -12.63 -11.57
C ARG A 313 10.06 -11.31 -11.35
N ALA A 314 9.36 -10.35 -10.77
CA ALA A 314 9.92 -9.07 -10.38
C ALA A 314 9.14 -8.55 -9.16
N HIS A 315 9.78 -7.70 -8.35
CA HIS A 315 9.17 -7.14 -7.17
C HIS A 315 9.52 -5.66 -7.00
N GLY A 316 8.68 -4.96 -6.25
CA GLY A 316 8.81 -3.56 -5.90
C GLY A 316 8.17 -3.30 -4.54
N MET A 317 8.14 -2.04 -4.14
CA MET A 317 7.56 -1.62 -2.88
C MET A 317 6.49 -0.55 -3.14
N LEU A 318 5.31 -0.76 -2.56
CA LEU A 318 4.18 0.17 -2.64
C LEU A 318 3.70 0.47 -1.23
N ASP A 319 3.79 1.73 -0.81
CA ASP A 319 3.33 2.21 0.51
C ASP A 319 3.81 1.33 1.70
N GLY A 320 5.03 0.80 1.61
CA GLY A 320 5.70 0.04 2.67
C GLY A 320 5.47 -1.48 2.67
N TYR A 321 4.63 -2.02 1.79
CA TYR A 321 4.53 -3.47 1.55
C TYR A 321 5.08 -3.85 0.17
N ASN A 322 5.43 -5.12 -0.02
CA ASN A 322 5.99 -5.60 -1.28
C ASN A 322 4.86 -5.83 -2.28
N VAL A 323 5.11 -5.50 -3.54
CA VAL A 323 4.25 -5.84 -4.68
C VAL A 323 5.08 -6.59 -5.71
N ALA A 324 4.45 -7.44 -6.52
CA ALA A 324 5.17 -8.28 -7.45
C ALA A 324 4.44 -8.51 -8.77
N SER A 325 5.26 -8.70 -9.80
CA SER A 325 4.88 -9.40 -11.02
C SER A 325 5.03 -10.88 -10.76
N VAL A 326 3.94 -11.62 -10.94
CA VAL A 326 3.89 -13.05 -10.62
C VAL A 326 3.52 -13.86 -11.85
N GLU A 327 4.13 -15.02 -12.00
CA GLU A 327 3.79 -16.01 -13.01
C GLU A 327 3.10 -17.20 -12.34
N ARG A 328 1.98 -17.62 -12.89
CA ARG A 328 1.21 -18.74 -12.36
C ARG A 328 1.93 -20.07 -12.61
N VAL A 329 1.99 -20.92 -11.59
CA VAL A 329 2.65 -22.23 -11.65
C VAL A 329 1.59 -23.33 -11.71
N GLU A 330 1.37 -23.83 -12.91
CA GLU A 330 0.45 -24.93 -13.19
C GLU A 330 1.15 -26.30 -13.11
N ASP A 331 0.34 -27.33 -12.87
CA ASP A 331 0.82 -28.70 -13.02
C ASP A 331 1.00 -29.04 -14.50
N VAL A 332 1.90 -29.99 -14.77
CA VAL A 332 2.06 -30.52 -16.13
C VAL A 332 0.79 -31.24 -16.58
N SER A 333 0.66 -31.47 -17.88
CA SER A 333 -0.54 -32.12 -18.43
C SER A 333 -0.71 -33.56 -17.92
N LEU A 334 -1.95 -34.04 -17.81
CA LEU A 334 -2.25 -35.44 -17.45
C LEU A 334 -1.59 -36.46 -18.38
N ALA A 335 -1.41 -36.12 -19.66
CA ALA A 335 -0.72 -36.98 -20.61
C ALA A 335 0.77 -37.11 -20.29
N GLU A 336 1.40 -36.02 -19.85
CA GLU A 336 2.79 -36.01 -19.43
C GLU A 336 2.98 -36.74 -18.10
N GLU A 337 2.08 -36.55 -17.12
CA GLU A 337 2.06 -37.35 -15.88
C GLU A 337 1.94 -38.83 -16.18
N GLY A 338 0.98 -39.24 -17.03
CA GLY A 338 0.79 -40.64 -17.39
C GLY A 338 2.01 -41.24 -18.09
N ALA A 339 2.67 -40.49 -18.98
CA ALA A 339 3.89 -40.92 -19.63
C ALA A 339 5.09 -41.02 -18.67
N LEU A 340 5.19 -40.12 -17.68
CA LEU A 340 6.21 -40.21 -16.64
C LEU A 340 5.98 -41.43 -15.75
N GLU A 341 4.76 -41.62 -15.24
CA GLU A 341 4.39 -42.76 -14.41
C GLU A 341 4.65 -44.10 -15.14
N GLN A 342 4.23 -44.21 -16.41
CA GLN A 342 4.46 -45.43 -17.18
C GLN A 342 5.95 -45.74 -17.33
N ARG A 343 6.78 -44.73 -17.61
CA ARG A 343 8.24 -44.91 -17.76
C ARG A 343 8.87 -45.38 -16.45
N GLU A 344 8.62 -44.66 -15.36
CA GLU A 344 9.21 -44.97 -14.05
C GLU A 344 8.77 -46.34 -13.54
N THR A 345 7.46 -46.64 -13.58
CA THR A 345 6.93 -47.92 -13.10
C THR A 345 7.42 -49.10 -13.92
N THR A 346 7.58 -48.93 -15.25
CA THR A 346 8.15 -49.97 -16.12
C THR A 346 9.62 -50.22 -15.78
N MET A 347 10.43 -49.16 -15.70
CA MET A 347 11.85 -49.28 -15.36
C MET A 347 12.08 -49.91 -13.98
N ALA A 348 11.29 -49.50 -12.99
CA ALA A 348 11.37 -50.05 -11.64
C ALA A 348 10.96 -51.54 -11.59
N ARG A 349 9.95 -51.94 -12.39
CA ARG A 349 9.54 -53.36 -12.51
C ARG A 349 10.61 -54.21 -13.19
N ASP A 350 11.19 -53.74 -14.29
CA ASP A 350 12.27 -54.44 -15.00
C ASP A 350 13.49 -54.62 -14.10
N PHE A 351 13.85 -53.58 -13.33
CA PHE A 351 14.89 -53.67 -12.32
C PHE A 351 14.53 -54.69 -11.25
N ALA A 352 13.30 -54.64 -10.72
CA ALA A 352 12.87 -55.53 -9.66
C ALA A 352 12.89 -57.00 -10.10
N GLU A 353 12.43 -57.30 -11.30
CA GLU A 353 12.51 -58.65 -11.87
C GLU A 353 13.95 -59.14 -11.97
N SER A 354 14.87 -58.29 -12.45
CA SER A 354 16.29 -58.64 -12.57
C SER A 354 16.92 -58.86 -11.20
N HIS A 355 16.63 -57.97 -10.24
CA HIS A 355 17.12 -58.04 -8.86
C HIS A 355 16.65 -59.31 -8.14
N PHE A 356 15.38 -59.69 -8.28
CA PHE A 356 14.85 -60.92 -7.67
C PHE A 356 15.33 -62.20 -8.36
N ARG A 357 15.64 -62.16 -9.67
CA ARG A 357 16.27 -63.30 -10.36
C ARG A 357 17.67 -63.59 -9.81
N GLU A 358 18.45 -62.55 -9.53
CA GLU A 358 19.80 -62.67 -8.98
C GLU A 358 19.79 -62.95 -7.47
N ASN A 359 18.87 -62.32 -6.73
CA ASN A 359 18.77 -62.41 -5.27
C ASN A 359 17.31 -62.60 -4.81
N PRO A 360 16.77 -63.84 -4.79
CA PRO A 360 15.35 -64.09 -4.53
C PRO A 360 14.82 -63.64 -3.16
N GLN A 361 15.70 -63.44 -2.17
CA GLN A 361 15.34 -63.02 -0.81
C GLN A 361 15.74 -61.58 -0.48
N ALA A 362 16.36 -60.85 -1.41
CA ALA A 362 16.80 -59.49 -1.15
C ALA A 362 15.62 -58.50 -1.24
N GLN A 363 15.60 -57.50 -0.37
CA GLN A 363 14.62 -56.41 -0.44
C GLN A 363 14.99 -55.42 -1.55
N LEU A 364 13.99 -54.82 -2.20
CA LEU A 364 14.24 -53.76 -3.16
C LEU A 364 14.80 -52.52 -2.46
N PRO A 365 15.73 -51.80 -3.10
CA PRO A 365 16.10 -50.46 -2.67
C PRO A 365 14.85 -49.57 -2.55
N THR A 366 14.79 -48.73 -1.51
CA THR A 366 13.60 -47.90 -1.20
C THR A 366 13.15 -47.04 -2.38
N ASP A 367 14.09 -46.43 -3.10
CA ASP A 367 13.77 -45.54 -4.22
C ASP A 367 13.09 -46.31 -5.36
N ILE A 368 13.61 -47.50 -5.68
CA ILE A 368 13.02 -48.39 -6.69
C ILE A 368 11.63 -48.90 -6.24
N ALA A 369 11.49 -49.23 -4.95
CA ALA A 369 10.20 -49.64 -4.41
C ALA A 369 9.14 -48.53 -4.55
N ILE A 370 9.51 -47.27 -4.31
CA ILE A 370 8.62 -46.11 -4.51
C ILE A 370 8.27 -45.94 -5.99
N GLU A 371 9.26 -46.01 -6.88
CA GLU A 371 9.05 -45.87 -8.33
C GLU A 371 8.16 -46.96 -8.93
N SER A 372 8.13 -48.15 -8.32
CA SER A 372 7.29 -49.27 -8.77
C SER A 372 5.78 -49.06 -8.54
N LEU A 373 5.40 -48.14 -7.65
CA LEU A 373 4.01 -47.86 -7.28
C LEU A 373 3.37 -46.89 -8.28
N SER A 374 2.13 -47.15 -8.70
CA SER A 374 1.33 -46.20 -9.48
C SER A 374 1.01 -44.93 -8.67
N THR A 375 0.59 -43.85 -9.33
CA THR A 375 0.24 -42.59 -8.63
C THR A 375 -0.93 -42.81 -7.68
N GLN A 376 -1.90 -43.63 -8.08
CA GLN A 376 -3.00 -44.05 -7.22
C GLN A 376 -2.50 -44.88 -6.04
N GLN A 377 -1.59 -45.84 -6.25
CA GLN A 377 -1.04 -46.64 -5.16
C GLN A 377 -0.25 -45.79 -4.14
N LEU A 378 0.47 -44.76 -4.60
CA LEU A 378 1.13 -43.81 -3.70
C LEU A 378 0.10 -43.08 -2.83
N LEU A 379 -0.99 -42.59 -3.42
CA LEU A 379 -2.08 -41.95 -2.69
C LEU A 379 -2.75 -42.91 -1.70
N ASP A 380 -3.02 -44.15 -2.10
CA ASP A 380 -3.64 -45.17 -1.25
C ASP A 380 -2.78 -45.47 -0.02
N VAL A 381 -1.45 -45.57 -0.19
CA VAL A 381 -0.54 -45.76 0.95
C VAL A 381 -0.53 -44.54 1.87
N CYS A 382 -0.51 -43.32 1.30
CA CYS A 382 -0.51 -42.10 2.10
C CYS A 382 -1.82 -41.91 2.87
N THR A 383 -2.97 -42.18 2.25
CA THR A 383 -4.29 -42.11 2.89
C THR A 383 -4.47 -43.20 3.94
N ALA A 384 -3.97 -44.41 3.70
CA ALA A 384 -3.94 -45.47 4.71
C ALA A 384 -3.12 -45.07 5.95
N PHE A 385 -1.96 -44.42 5.75
CA PHE A 385 -1.17 -43.89 6.87
C PHE A 385 -1.93 -42.83 7.67
N VAL A 386 -2.68 -41.94 7.01
CA VAL A 386 -3.51 -40.94 7.70
C VAL A 386 -4.57 -41.62 8.56
N ARG A 387 -5.23 -42.68 8.06
CA ARG A 387 -6.20 -43.46 8.85
C ARG A 387 -5.54 -44.11 10.06
N GLU A 388 -4.40 -44.77 9.88
CA GLU A 388 -3.60 -45.37 10.96
C GLU A 388 -3.24 -44.34 12.04
N MET A 389 -2.81 -43.14 11.63
CA MET A 389 -2.45 -42.07 12.57
C MET A 389 -3.66 -41.49 13.30
N ARG A 390 -4.84 -41.46 12.65
CA ARG A 390 -6.10 -41.03 13.28
C ARG A 390 -6.54 -42.04 14.34
N GLU A 391 -6.51 -43.33 14.01
CA GLU A 391 -6.80 -44.42 14.96
C GLU A 391 -5.83 -44.40 16.14
N ALA A 392 -4.55 -44.13 15.88
CA ALA A 392 -3.52 -43.94 16.91
C ALA A 392 -3.60 -42.58 17.64
N SER A 393 -4.66 -41.78 17.43
CA SER A 393 -4.91 -40.49 18.08
C SER A 393 -3.74 -39.49 18.00
N ALA A 394 -3.09 -39.43 16.84
CA ALA A 394 -1.97 -38.53 16.61
C ALA A 394 -2.36 -37.06 16.91
N PRO A 395 -1.57 -36.31 17.71
CA PRO A 395 -1.93 -34.95 18.13
C PRO A 395 -2.19 -33.97 16.98
N TRP A 396 -1.53 -34.18 15.85
CA TRP A 396 -1.61 -33.37 14.64
C TRP A 396 -2.75 -33.79 13.69
N LEU A 397 -3.53 -34.80 14.04
CA LEU A 397 -4.69 -35.28 13.27
C LEU A 397 -5.96 -35.43 14.11
N ARG A 398 -6.08 -34.64 15.19
CA ARG A 398 -7.29 -34.62 16.03
C ARG A 398 -8.45 -33.95 15.30
N ASP A 399 -9.68 -34.23 15.73
CA ASP A 399 -10.92 -33.72 15.12
C ASP A 399 -10.92 -32.21 14.88
N ARG A 400 -10.35 -31.42 15.80
CA ARG A 400 -10.24 -29.95 15.63
C ARG A 400 -9.45 -29.54 14.37
N ILE A 401 -8.47 -30.33 13.97
CA ILE A 401 -7.64 -30.06 12.79
C ILE A 401 -8.43 -30.43 11.53
N ILE A 402 -9.16 -31.53 11.58
CA ILE A 402 -10.07 -31.95 10.49
C ILE A 402 -11.22 -30.96 10.31
N GLN A 403 -11.75 -30.38 11.39
CA GLN A 403 -12.75 -29.31 11.31
C GLN A 403 -12.25 -28.08 10.57
N VAL A 404 -10.94 -27.80 10.63
CA VAL A 404 -10.32 -26.66 9.95
C VAL A 404 -9.97 -27.00 8.50
N TYR A 405 -9.25 -28.09 8.26
CA TYR A 405 -8.69 -28.42 6.94
C TYR A 405 -9.56 -29.35 6.09
N GLY A 406 -10.63 -29.89 6.66
CA GLY A 406 -11.45 -30.91 6.03
C GLY A 406 -10.84 -32.31 6.07
N GLU A 407 -11.59 -33.27 5.53
CA GLU A 407 -11.13 -34.65 5.34
C GLU A 407 -10.03 -34.74 4.26
N PRO A 408 -9.16 -35.77 4.33
CA PRO A 408 -8.11 -35.98 3.34
C PRO A 408 -8.69 -36.04 1.92
N PRO A 409 -8.19 -35.22 0.96
CA PRO A 409 -8.66 -35.26 -0.41
C PRO A 409 -8.38 -36.61 -1.09
N GLU A 410 -9.30 -37.05 -1.94
CA GLU A 410 -9.09 -38.21 -2.84
C GLU A 410 -8.36 -37.82 -4.13
N ASP A 411 -8.16 -36.51 -4.38
CA ASP A 411 -7.42 -36.01 -5.52
C ASP A 411 -5.90 -36.04 -5.23
N PRO A 412 -5.09 -36.80 -6.01
CA PRO A 412 -3.64 -36.87 -5.84
C PRO A 412 -2.94 -35.51 -6.00
N ALA A 413 -3.52 -34.56 -6.73
CA ALA A 413 -2.95 -33.23 -6.90
C ALA A 413 -3.09 -32.36 -5.63
N LEU A 414 -4.16 -32.57 -4.87
CA LEU A 414 -4.51 -31.79 -3.67
C LEU A 414 -4.02 -32.44 -2.36
N PHE A 415 -4.02 -33.78 -2.29
CA PHE A 415 -3.64 -34.51 -1.08
C PHE A 415 -2.29 -34.08 -0.49
N PRO A 416 -1.20 -33.90 -1.27
CA PRO A 416 0.08 -33.47 -0.73
C PRO A 416 0.04 -32.12 0.01
N TYR A 417 -0.75 -31.17 -0.47
CA TYR A 417 -0.91 -29.85 0.16
C TYR A 417 -1.72 -29.93 1.46
N TRP A 418 -2.78 -30.73 1.46
CA TRP A 418 -3.55 -31.02 2.66
C TRP A 418 -2.67 -31.71 3.71
N PHE A 419 -1.94 -32.75 3.31
CA PHE A 419 -1.07 -33.51 4.20
C PHE A 419 0.04 -32.62 4.79
N ALA A 420 0.66 -31.76 3.97
CA ALA A 420 1.65 -30.79 4.41
C ALA A 420 1.09 -29.77 5.41
N SER A 421 -0.21 -29.46 5.35
CA SER A 421 -0.85 -28.51 6.26
C SER A 421 -1.10 -29.10 7.65
N VAL A 422 -1.30 -30.42 7.75
CA VAL A 422 -1.59 -31.10 9.02
C VAL A 422 -0.35 -31.75 9.65
N VAL A 423 0.65 -32.14 8.85
CA VAL A 423 1.82 -32.90 9.34
C VAL A 423 2.88 -31.98 10.00
N PRO A 424 3.52 -32.41 11.11
CA PRO A 424 4.57 -31.66 11.78
C PRO A 424 5.93 -31.81 11.08
N VAL A 425 6.04 -31.24 9.87
CA VAL A 425 7.28 -31.16 9.08
C VAL A 425 7.74 -29.69 9.01
N LEU A 426 9.04 -29.46 8.88
CA LEU A 426 9.63 -28.13 8.73
C LEU A 426 9.08 -27.40 7.49
N GLU A 427 8.89 -26.08 7.59
CA GLU A 427 8.32 -25.28 6.49
C GLU A 427 9.22 -25.33 5.24
N GLU A 428 10.54 -25.39 5.39
CA GLU A 428 11.50 -25.44 4.29
C GLU A 428 11.35 -26.72 3.46
N GLU A 429 11.02 -27.85 4.10
CA GLU A 429 10.76 -29.11 3.39
C GLU A 429 9.39 -29.06 2.69
N LYS A 430 8.39 -28.46 3.33
CA LYS A 430 7.05 -28.27 2.74
C LYS A 430 7.08 -27.34 1.54
N TYR A 431 7.94 -26.32 1.57
CA TYR A 431 8.08 -25.32 0.53
C TYR A 431 8.42 -25.91 -0.85
N VAL A 432 9.12 -27.05 -0.88
CA VAL A 432 9.44 -27.76 -2.13
C VAL A 432 8.17 -28.11 -2.93
N LEU A 433 7.05 -28.40 -2.24
CA LEU A 433 5.78 -28.71 -2.90
C LEU A 433 5.25 -27.57 -3.79
N LEU A 434 5.56 -26.30 -3.47
CA LEU A 434 5.14 -25.17 -4.30
C LEU A 434 5.90 -25.09 -5.63
N ARG A 435 7.10 -25.69 -5.70
CA ARG A 435 7.97 -25.71 -6.89
C ARG A 435 7.70 -26.91 -7.79
N THR A 436 7.20 -28.00 -7.22
CA THR A 436 7.03 -29.27 -7.92
C THR A 436 5.76 -29.26 -8.80
N THR A 437 5.95 -29.26 -10.12
CA THR A 437 4.86 -29.24 -11.13
C THR A 437 4.30 -30.62 -11.45
N HIS A 438 4.97 -31.68 -11.01
CA HIS A 438 4.51 -33.06 -11.18
C HIS A 438 3.70 -33.53 -9.97
N VAL A 439 2.49 -34.04 -10.21
CA VAL A 439 1.58 -34.52 -9.15
C VAL A 439 2.19 -35.74 -8.46
N ARG A 440 2.68 -36.69 -9.26
CA ARG A 440 3.33 -37.91 -8.77
C ARG A 440 4.55 -37.61 -7.89
N GLU A 441 5.38 -36.65 -8.28
CA GLU A 441 6.54 -36.24 -7.49
C GLU A 441 6.15 -35.63 -6.15
N ARG A 442 5.09 -34.81 -6.10
CA ARG A 442 4.57 -34.31 -4.81
C ARG A 442 4.13 -35.44 -3.90
N LEU A 443 3.51 -36.49 -4.45
CA LEU A 443 3.15 -37.70 -3.69
C LEU A 443 4.37 -38.45 -3.16
N LYS A 444 5.43 -38.61 -3.97
CA LYS A 444 6.69 -39.23 -3.52
C LYS A 444 7.35 -38.43 -2.40
N ILE A 445 7.33 -37.09 -2.49
CA ILE A 445 7.84 -36.21 -1.42
C ILE A 445 7.11 -36.49 -0.10
N VAL A 446 5.77 -36.44 -0.09
CA VAL A 446 5.02 -36.68 1.15
C VAL A 446 5.14 -38.13 1.63
N TYR A 447 5.27 -39.09 0.72
CA TYR A 447 5.55 -40.49 1.06
C TYR A 447 6.88 -40.63 1.83
N SER A 448 7.93 -39.93 1.40
CA SER A 448 9.22 -39.95 2.09
C SER A 448 9.11 -39.42 3.54
N TRP A 449 8.20 -38.47 3.78
CA TRP A 449 7.92 -37.95 5.12
C TRP A 449 7.27 -39.01 6.00
N ILE A 450 6.34 -39.79 5.46
CA ILE A 450 5.69 -40.91 6.16
C ILE A 450 6.73 -41.92 6.64
N GLY A 451 7.68 -42.30 5.78
CA GLY A 451 8.77 -43.21 6.14
C GLY A 451 9.58 -42.71 7.34
N ARG A 452 9.93 -41.41 7.35
CA ARG A 452 10.65 -40.78 8.47
C ARG A 452 9.82 -40.75 9.76
N ILE A 453 8.53 -40.41 9.67
CA ILE A 453 7.63 -40.36 10.84
C ILE A 453 7.45 -41.75 11.46
N ARG A 454 7.30 -42.79 10.63
CA ARG A 454 7.25 -44.18 11.09
C ARG A 454 8.56 -44.60 11.77
N GLY A 455 9.70 -44.26 11.16
CA GLY A 455 11.02 -44.55 11.75
C GLY A 455 11.27 -43.86 13.09
N GLN A 456 10.83 -42.60 13.25
CA GLN A 456 10.92 -41.87 14.52
C GLN A 456 10.08 -42.49 15.64
N ARG A 457 8.92 -43.09 15.31
CA ARG A 457 8.05 -43.78 16.28
C ARG A 457 8.68 -45.06 16.85
N TRP A 458 9.48 -45.79 16.06
CA TRP A 458 10.18 -46.99 16.54
C TRP A 458 11.45 -46.69 17.33
N ALA A 459 12.06 -45.52 17.12
CA ALA A 459 13.16 -45.04 17.97
C ALA A 459 12.68 -44.42 19.31
N SER A 460 11.41 -44.01 19.40
CA SER A 460 10.83 -43.30 20.56
C SER A 460 9.97 -44.18 21.47
N GLY A 461 10.36 -45.46 21.64
CA GLY A 461 9.99 -46.24 22.83
C GLY A 461 10.46 -45.63 24.16
N SER A 462 11.13 -44.47 24.12
CA SER A 462 11.34 -43.60 25.28
C SER A 462 10.66 -42.25 25.01
N ALA A 463 9.67 -41.97 25.86
CA ALA A 463 8.87 -40.76 25.86
C ALA A 463 9.73 -39.49 25.80
N CYS A 464 9.32 -38.54 24.96
CA CYS A 464 9.76 -37.15 25.09
C CYS A 464 8.52 -36.25 25.14
N ASN A 465 8.27 -35.70 26.33
CA ASN A 465 7.26 -34.67 26.57
C ASN A 465 7.70 -33.38 25.88
N ILE A 466 6.79 -32.75 25.13
CA ILE A 466 6.95 -31.39 24.63
C ILE A 466 6.32 -30.45 25.67
N LEU A 467 7.13 -29.54 26.22
CA LEU A 467 6.69 -28.37 26.98
C LEU A 467 6.16 -27.29 26.05
#